data_AF-A0A5N6H5R7-F1
#
_entry.id   AF-A0A5N6H5R7-F1
#
_cell.length_a   1.000
_cell.length_b   1.000
_cell.length_c   1.000
_cell.angle_alpha   90.00
_cell.angle_beta   90.00
_cell.angle_gamma   90.00
#
_symmetry.space_group_name_H-M   'P 1'
#
loop_
_entity.id
_entity.type
_entity.pdbx_description
1 polymer ?
#
loop_
_entity_poly.entity_id
_entity_poly.type
_entity_poly.pdbx_seq_one_letter_code
_entity_poly.pdbx_strand_id
1 'polypeptide(L)'
;MDISKITAAAVAQTNEFQLALASLNFDFSLFTVEAPQEYKAVGMTLSPSRKQNAEEGPAHRTARKLDAIIGSMVTPPDALVKVYGQRVSEICSTPSSNPRGSRAHGMFQNYVGADSTTIWAAATSGKGALAVRLLACMLARLWTPAEATSIWVEIVEERKAQISAECDPNEPSHYALIRASHLEVTRAELANWDAGARAWLAIADKANQRQHSQLRLIIENLSISVNNNSVVFSSVIKAWQSAMEMVQNLLMGISQRVNSGAVLLALSAWHLYPDMDVFCVSNKTVEQKDPSCRAQVA
;
A
#
# COMPACT_ATOMS: atom_id res chain seq x y z
N MET A 1 -12.56 32.48 13.00
CA MET A 1 -11.38 31.57 13.04
C MET A 1 -11.37 30.86 11.71
N ASP A 2 -10.41 31.20 10.85
CA ASP A 2 -10.46 30.89 9.42
C ASP A 2 -10.16 29.41 9.13
N ILE A 3 -11.16 28.71 8.58
CA ILE A 3 -11.11 27.32 8.11
C ILE A 3 -9.99 27.12 7.07
N SER A 4 -9.62 28.18 6.36
CA SER A 4 -8.54 28.23 5.36
C SER A 4 -7.12 28.14 5.94
N LYS A 5 -6.93 28.33 7.26
CA LYS A 5 -5.62 28.06 7.91
C LYS A 5 -5.43 26.60 8.32
N ILE A 6 -6.52 25.81 8.40
CA ILE A 6 -6.47 24.40 8.78
C ILE A 6 -6.05 23.53 7.57
N THR A 7 -6.37 23.94 6.34
CA THR A 7 -6.02 23.22 5.12
C THR A 7 -4.57 23.37 4.69
N ALA A 8 -3.90 24.48 5.03
CA ALA A 8 -2.50 24.74 4.65
C ALA A 8 -1.45 24.03 5.55
N ALA A 9 -1.85 23.56 6.73
CA ALA A 9 -0.96 22.83 7.65
C ALA A 9 -0.85 21.32 7.35
N ALA A 10 -1.73 20.78 6.48
CA ALA A 10 -1.84 19.35 6.23
C ALA A 10 -0.63 18.71 5.51
N VAL A 11 0.29 19.50 4.95
CA VAL A 11 1.42 19.00 4.15
C VAL A 11 2.72 18.90 4.97
N ALA A 12 2.79 19.47 6.18
CA ALA A 12 4.02 19.47 7.00
C ALA A 12 3.85 18.98 8.46
N GLN A 13 2.66 18.53 8.89
CA GLN A 13 2.36 18.29 10.32
C GLN A 13 1.83 16.90 10.68
N THR A 14 2.13 15.82 9.95
CA THR A 14 1.60 14.50 10.36
C THR A 14 2.02 14.11 11.78
N ASN A 15 3.26 14.41 12.21
CA ASN A 15 3.71 14.11 13.56
C ASN A 15 3.13 15.08 14.60
N GLU A 16 3.24 16.41 14.43
CA GLU A 16 2.70 17.39 15.40
C GLU A 16 1.18 17.30 15.56
N PHE A 17 0.46 17.01 14.48
CA PHE A 17 -1.00 16.86 14.51
C PHE A 17 -1.42 15.52 15.16
N GLN A 18 -0.69 14.43 14.90
CA GLN A 18 -0.90 13.17 15.61
C GLN A 18 -0.60 13.30 17.10
N LEU A 19 0.41 14.10 17.49
CA LEU A 19 0.69 14.43 18.90
C LEU A 19 -0.45 15.21 19.56
N ALA A 20 -1.06 16.17 18.84
CA ALA A 20 -2.25 16.88 19.33
C ALA A 20 -3.47 15.95 19.47
N LEU A 21 -3.70 15.02 18.54
CA LEU A 21 -4.78 14.04 18.67
C LEU A 21 -4.50 13.02 19.79
N ALA A 22 -3.25 12.61 19.94
CA ALA A 22 -2.79 11.71 21.00
C ALA A 22 -2.92 12.32 22.39
N SER A 23 -2.83 13.64 22.57
CA SER A 23 -3.09 14.25 23.89
C SER A 23 -4.58 14.35 24.24
N LEU A 24 -5.48 14.24 23.25
CA LEU A 24 -6.93 14.50 23.40
C LEU A 24 -7.82 13.25 23.58
N ASN A 25 -7.28 12.06 23.86
CA ASN A 25 -8.05 10.80 23.85
C ASN A 25 -8.81 10.53 22.52
N PHE A 26 -8.28 11.05 21.41
CA PHE A 26 -8.88 10.91 20.08
C PHE A 26 -8.81 9.47 19.55
N ASP A 27 -9.91 9.01 18.97
CA ASP A 27 -10.00 7.73 18.25
C ASP A 27 -9.42 7.89 16.84
N PHE A 28 -8.18 7.42 16.63
CA PHE A 28 -7.48 7.49 15.34
C PHE A 28 -8.23 6.87 14.17
N SER A 29 -9.21 5.99 14.44
CA SER A 29 -9.99 5.27 13.43
C SER A 29 -11.00 6.13 12.68
N LEU A 30 -11.26 7.36 13.13
CA LEU A 30 -12.23 8.28 12.54
C LEU A 30 -11.59 9.47 11.80
N PHE A 31 -10.25 9.51 11.71
CA PHE A 31 -9.55 10.62 11.08
C PHE A 31 -9.36 10.39 9.58
N THR A 32 -9.84 11.35 8.79
CA THR A 32 -9.75 11.32 7.31
C THR A 32 -8.88 12.46 6.81
N VAL A 33 -8.03 12.16 5.82
CA VAL A 33 -7.24 13.16 5.07
C VAL A 33 -7.72 13.26 3.63
N GLU A 34 -7.43 14.38 2.98
CA GLU A 34 -7.66 14.49 1.53
C GLU A 34 -6.75 13.50 0.79
N ALA A 35 -7.36 12.65 -0.04
CA ALA A 35 -6.62 11.68 -0.85
C ALA A 35 -5.75 12.41 -1.89
N PRO A 36 -4.54 11.89 -2.20
CA PRO A 36 -3.70 12.48 -3.24
C PRO A 36 -4.44 12.52 -4.59
N GLN A 37 -4.13 13.53 -5.41
CA GLN A 37 -4.85 13.80 -6.65
C GLN A 37 -4.87 12.58 -7.59
N GLU A 38 -3.79 11.82 -7.61
CA GLU A 38 -3.60 10.63 -8.43
C GLU A 38 -4.58 9.51 -8.10
N TYR A 39 -5.20 9.51 -6.92
CA TYR A 39 -6.18 8.50 -6.50
C TYR A 39 -7.63 8.94 -6.69
N LYS A 40 -7.90 10.18 -7.12
CA LYS A 40 -9.28 10.71 -7.20
C LYS A 40 -10.19 9.82 -8.06
N ALA A 41 -9.70 9.23 -9.14
CA ALA A 41 -10.49 8.34 -9.98
C ALA A 41 -10.89 7.04 -9.27
N VAL A 42 -10.08 6.56 -8.33
CA VAL A 42 -10.42 5.41 -7.47
C VAL A 42 -11.68 5.72 -6.67
N GLY A 43 -11.72 6.82 -5.94
CA GLY A 43 -12.89 7.22 -5.15
C GLY A 43 -14.15 7.48 -6.00
N MET A 44 -14.00 7.94 -7.25
CA MET A 44 -15.12 8.18 -8.18
C MET A 44 -15.68 6.91 -8.82
N THR A 45 -14.92 5.82 -8.82
CA THR A 45 -15.30 4.56 -9.50
C THR A 45 -15.84 3.51 -8.54
N LEU A 46 -15.66 3.70 -7.23
CA LEU A 46 -16.25 2.84 -6.21
C LEU A 46 -17.78 2.88 -6.23
N SER A 47 -18.40 1.72 -5.95
CA SER A 47 -19.83 1.67 -5.64
C SER A 47 -20.11 2.42 -4.34
N PRO A 48 -21.35 2.91 -4.12
CA PRO A 48 -21.69 3.63 -2.89
C PRO A 48 -21.34 2.87 -1.61
N SER A 49 -21.58 1.55 -1.59
CA SER A 49 -21.26 0.70 -0.44
C SER A 49 -19.76 0.53 -0.21
N ARG A 50 -18.96 0.34 -1.27
CA ARG A 50 -17.50 0.28 -1.14
C ARG A 50 -16.91 1.61 -0.72
N LYS A 51 -17.43 2.72 -1.26
CA LYS A 51 -17.01 4.07 -0.89
C LYS A 51 -17.28 4.35 0.59
N GLN A 52 -18.49 4.05 1.07
CA GLN A 52 -18.83 4.15 2.50
C GLN A 52 -17.88 3.31 3.38
N ASN A 53 -17.60 2.07 2.99
CA ASN A 53 -16.67 1.21 3.73
C ASN A 53 -15.25 1.81 3.79
N ALA A 54 -14.79 2.40 2.69
CA ALA A 54 -13.47 2.97 2.56
C ALA A 54 -13.31 4.36 3.23
N GLU A 55 -14.39 5.12 3.40
CA GLU A 55 -14.34 6.47 3.99
C GLU A 55 -14.69 6.47 5.48
N GLU A 56 -15.59 5.58 5.93
CA GLU A 56 -16.12 5.60 7.31
C GLU A 56 -16.23 4.21 7.95
N GLY A 57 -16.15 3.15 7.13
CA GLY A 57 -16.42 1.78 7.56
C GLY A 57 -15.19 1.00 8.02
N PRO A 58 -15.33 -0.34 8.11
CA PRO A 58 -14.27 -1.22 8.62
C PRO A 58 -12.93 -1.11 7.89
N ALA A 59 -12.94 -0.93 6.56
CA ALA A 59 -11.72 -0.78 5.78
C ALA A 59 -10.95 0.50 6.14
N HIS A 60 -11.67 1.62 6.31
CA HIS A 60 -11.10 2.88 6.79
C HIS A 60 -10.45 2.72 8.17
N ARG A 61 -11.21 2.19 9.13
CA ARG A 61 -10.73 1.97 10.50
C ARG A 61 -9.49 1.08 10.54
N THR A 62 -9.49 0.01 9.75
CA THR A 62 -8.33 -0.91 9.65
C THR A 62 -7.12 -0.19 9.07
N ALA A 63 -7.29 0.59 8.00
CA ALA A 63 -6.20 1.38 7.41
C ALA A 63 -5.59 2.36 8.43
N ARG A 64 -6.43 3.07 9.20
CA ARG A 64 -5.99 4.00 10.25
C ARG A 64 -5.28 3.32 11.40
N LYS A 65 -5.79 2.18 11.89
CA LYS A 65 -5.13 1.40 12.95
C LYS A 65 -3.75 0.92 12.51
N LEU A 66 -3.65 0.36 11.30
CA LEU A 66 -2.37 -0.13 10.78
C LEU A 66 -1.39 1.02 10.49
N ASP A 67 -1.86 2.17 10.00
CA ASP A 67 -1.04 3.38 9.85
C ASP A 67 -0.48 3.85 11.18
N ALA A 68 -1.31 3.91 12.23
CA ALA A 68 -0.88 4.34 13.56
C ALA A 68 0.20 3.43 14.16
N ILE A 69 0.13 2.11 13.92
CA ILE A 69 1.07 1.13 14.50
C ILE A 69 2.33 0.99 13.64
N ILE A 70 2.17 0.88 12.32
CA ILE A 70 3.21 0.43 11.38
C ILE A 70 3.63 1.55 10.40
N GLY A 71 2.77 2.55 10.17
CA GLY A 71 2.98 3.58 9.15
C GLY A 71 4.25 4.41 9.32
N SER A 72 4.77 4.54 10.55
CA SER A 72 6.03 5.23 10.84
C SER A 72 7.28 4.42 10.49
N MET A 73 7.17 3.11 10.25
CA MET A 73 8.30 2.25 9.94
C MET A 73 8.90 2.55 8.57
N VAL A 74 8.11 3.10 7.65
CA VAL A 74 8.58 3.58 6.35
C VAL A 74 7.78 4.77 5.86
N THR A 75 8.49 5.81 5.42
CA THR A 75 7.86 6.89 4.67
C THR A 75 7.83 6.51 3.19
N PRO A 76 6.65 6.35 2.56
CA PRO A 76 6.59 6.01 1.15
C PRO A 76 7.09 7.20 0.31
N PRO A 77 8.00 6.98 -0.64
CA PRO A 77 8.48 8.04 -1.51
C PRO A 77 7.38 8.66 -2.39
N ASP A 78 7.46 9.98 -2.61
CA ASP A 78 6.41 10.72 -3.33
C ASP A 78 6.22 10.27 -4.78
N ALA A 79 7.31 9.94 -5.50
CA ALA A 79 7.18 9.50 -6.88
C ALA A 79 6.50 8.12 -6.96
N LEU A 80 6.80 7.22 -6.02
CA LEU A 80 6.08 5.95 -5.89
C LEU A 80 4.59 6.15 -5.60
N VAL A 81 4.24 7.01 -4.62
CA VAL A 81 2.83 7.30 -4.29
C VAL A 81 2.07 7.83 -5.50
N LYS A 82 2.70 8.76 -6.25
CA LYS A 82 2.15 9.36 -7.46
C LYS A 82 1.93 8.31 -8.57
N VAL A 83 2.98 7.57 -8.93
CA VAL A 83 2.93 6.60 -10.03
C VAL A 83 1.98 5.45 -9.71
N TYR A 84 2.01 4.94 -8.47
CA TYR A 84 1.07 3.91 -8.02
C TYR A 84 -0.38 4.42 -8.06
N GLY A 85 -0.64 5.65 -7.61
CA GLY A 85 -1.97 6.26 -7.67
C GLY A 85 -2.49 6.37 -9.11
N GLN A 86 -1.65 6.84 -10.02
CA GLN A 86 -1.97 6.92 -11.45
C GLN A 86 -2.31 5.55 -12.03
N ARG A 87 -1.49 4.53 -11.74
CA ARG A 87 -1.73 3.14 -12.17
C ARG A 87 -3.07 2.61 -11.66
N VAL A 88 -3.34 2.76 -10.36
CA VAL A 88 -4.60 2.27 -9.77
C VAL A 88 -5.78 2.99 -10.40
N SER A 89 -5.70 4.32 -10.56
CA SER A 89 -6.74 5.14 -11.19
C SER A 89 -6.99 4.76 -12.64
N GLU A 90 -5.95 4.47 -13.42
CA GLU A 90 -6.05 4.01 -14.81
C GLU A 90 -6.83 2.69 -14.90
N ILE A 91 -6.43 1.69 -14.10
CA ILE A 91 -7.12 0.38 -14.06
C ILE A 91 -8.58 0.56 -13.63
N CYS A 92 -8.82 1.34 -12.57
CA CYS A 92 -10.17 1.58 -12.05
C CYS A 92 -11.06 2.34 -13.05
N SER A 93 -10.49 3.19 -13.90
CA SER A 93 -11.22 3.95 -14.91
C SER A 93 -11.49 3.16 -16.19
N THR A 94 -10.85 2.01 -16.36
CA THR A 94 -10.95 1.19 -17.58
C THR A 94 -12.17 0.27 -17.50
N PRO A 95 -13.21 0.43 -18.35
CA PRO A 95 -14.45 -0.34 -18.23
C PRO A 95 -14.29 -1.86 -18.38
N SER A 96 -13.30 -2.32 -19.17
CA SER A 96 -13.01 -3.74 -19.31
C SER A 96 -12.43 -4.38 -18.05
N SER A 97 -11.75 -3.59 -17.22
CA SER A 97 -11.15 -4.02 -15.96
C SER A 97 -12.06 -3.75 -14.75
N ASN A 98 -12.86 -2.68 -14.82
CA ASN A 98 -13.80 -2.26 -13.79
C ASN A 98 -15.21 -2.04 -14.37
N PRO A 99 -15.94 -3.11 -14.71
CA PRO A 99 -17.34 -2.99 -15.13
C PRO A 99 -18.19 -2.42 -14.00
N ARG A 100 -19.16 -1.56 -14.35
CA ARG A 100 -20.09 -1.01 -13.37
C ARG A 100 -21.29 -1.94 -13.19
N GLY A 101 -21.69 -2.11 -11.93
CA GLY A 101 -22.91 -2.81 -11.60
C GLY A 101 -24.15 -2.13 -12.21
N SER A 102 -25.00 -2.95 -12.82
CA SER A 102 -26.31 -2.57 -13.34
C SER A 102 -27.45 -3.31 -12.62
N ARG A 103 -28.69 -2.89 -12.85
CA ARG A 103 -29.89 -3.56 -12.29
C ARG A 103 -29.97 -5.06 -12.63
N ALA A 104 -29.36 -5.50 -13.74
CA ALA A 104 -29.30 -6.91 -14.13
C ALA A 104 -28.54 -7.79 -13.11
N HIS A 105 -27.68 -7.19 -12.29
CA HIS A 105 -26.92 -7.89 -11.26
C HIS A 105 -27.68 -8.03 -9.93
N GLY A 106 -28.90 -7.49 -9.83
CA GLY A 106 -29.76 -7.59 -8.66
C GLY A 106 -29.05 -7.15 -7.36
N MET A 107 -29.12 -8.00 -6.34
CA MET A 107 -28.52 -7.74 -5.02
C MET A 107 -26.99 -7.59 -5.03
N PHE A 108 -26.31 -8.05 -6.09
CA PHE A 108 -24.86 -7.99 -6.20
C PHE A 108 -24.34 -6.75 -6.92
N GLN A 109 -25.22 -5.83 -7.34
CA GLN A 109 -24.86 -4.65 -8.12
C GLN A 109 -23.69 -3.86 -7.52
N ASN A 110 -23.65 -3.70 -6.20
CA ASN A 110 -22.59 -2.93 -5.52
C ASN A 110 -21.23 -3.65 -5.43
N TYR A 111 -21.17 -4.93 -5.79
CA TYR A 111 -19.96 -5.76 -5.73
C TYR A 111 -19.34 -6.02 -7.11
N VAL A 112 -20.00 -5.55 -8.18
CA VAL A 112 -19.49 -5.66 -9.55
C VAL A 112 -18.31 -4.70 -9.75
N GLY A 113 -17.28 -5.19 -10.45
CA GLY A 113 -16.11 -4.40 -10.81
C GLY A 113 -14.96 -4.47 -9.80
N ALA A 114 -13.98 -3.60 -9.99
CA ALA A 114 -12.76 -3.51 -9.23
C ALA A 114 -13.01 -3.27 -7.74
N ASP A 115 -12.44 -4.13 -6.90
CA ASP A 115 -12.40 -3.88 -5.46
C ASP A 115 -11.16 -3.06 -5.10
N SER A 116 -11.31 -1.75 -5.17
CA SER A 116 -10.30 -0.79 -4.75
C SER A 116 -10.60 -0.18 -3.37
N THR A 117 -11.50 -0.81 -2.59
CA THR A 117 -11.98 -0.33 -1.29
C THR A 117 -10.82 -0.04 -0.33
N THR A 118 -9.92 -1.01 -0.13
CA THR A 118 -8.77 -0.84 0.79
C THR A 118 -7.72 0.12 0.25
N ILE A 119 -7.66 0.35 -1.06
CA ILE A 119 -6.77 1.36 -1.65
C ILE A 119 -7.31 2.77 -1.37
N TRP A 120 -8.60 2.99 -1.60
CA TRP A 120 -9.23 4.28 -1.28
C TRP A 120 -9.17 4.55 0.23
N ALA A 121 -9.42 3.54 1.06
CA ALA A 121 -9.28 3.64 2.51
C ALA A 121 -7.88 4.06 2.94
N ALA A 122 -6.84 3.49 2.31
CA ALA A 122 -5.46 3.89 2.56
C ALA A 122 -5.19 5.33 2.10
N ALA A 123 -5.65 5.70 0.90
CA ALA A 123 -5.45 7.02 0.33
C ALA A 123 -6.08 8.14 1.18
N THR A 124 -7.25 7.87 1.79
CA THR A 124 -7.94 8.79 2.71
C THR A 124 -7.49 8.67 4.16
N SER A 125 -6.57 7.73 4.45
CA SER A 125 -5.98 7.53 5.78
C SER A 125 -4.58 8.12 5.92
N GLY A 126 -3.89 8.43 4.82
CA GLY A 126 -2.58 9.07 4.81
C GLY A 126 -1.48 8.25 4.14
N LYS A 127 -0.28 8.84 4.05
CA LYS A 127 0.86 8.23 3.35
C LYS A 127 1.30 6.91 4.03
N GLY A 128 1.40 6.84 5.35
CA GLY A 128 1.79 5.58 6.02
C GLY A 128 0.78 4.46 5.75
N ALA A 129 -0.53 4.76 5.73
CA ALA A 129 -1.56 3.80 5.34
C ALA A 129 -1.39 3.29 3.90
N LEU A 130 -1.02 4.17 2.94
CA LEU A 130 -0.68 3.77 1.58
C LEU A 130 0.55 2.85 1.55
N ALA A 131 1.58 3.14 2.35
CA ALA A 131 2.75 2.29 2.46
C ALA A 131 2.36 0.88 2.98
N VAL A 132 1.56 0.82 4.04
CA VAL A 132 1.03 -0.44 4.60
C VAL A 132 0.17 -1.18 3.57
N ARG A 133 -0.59 -0.46 2.73
CA ARG A 133 -1.37 -1.07 1.64
C ARG A 133 -0.48 -1.68 0.57
N LEU A 134 0.68 -1.08 0.28
CA LEU A 134 1.70 -1.64 -0.62
C LEU A 134 2.35 -2.89 -0.02
N LEU A 135 2.59 -2.92 1.30
CA LEU A 135 3.01 -4.13 2.01
C LEU A 135 1.97 -5.24 1.86
N ALA A 136 0.68 -4.92 2.01
CA ALA A 136 -0.40 -5.89 1.83
C ALA A 136 -0.38 -6.54 0.44
N CYS A 137 -0.09 -5.76 -0.62
CA CYS A 137 0.10 -6.33 -1.96
C CYS A 137 1.29 -7.31 -2.01
N MET A 138 2.41 -6.99 -1.38
CA MET A 138 3.59 -7.89 -1.36
C MET A 138 3.27 -9.20 -0.64
N LEU A 139 2.61 -9.12 0.53
CA LEU A 139 2.22 -10.30 1.29
C LEU A 139 1.22 -11.17 0.51
N ALA A 140 0.20 -10.54 -0.07
CA ALA A 140 -0.82 -11.21 -0.88
C ALA A 140 -0.25 -11.92 -2.12
N ARG A 141 0.84 -11.41 -2.68
CA ARG A 141 1.51 -11.98 -3.86
C ARG A 141 2.34 -13.22 -3.52
N LEU A 142 2.90 -13.29 -2.31
CA LEU A 142 3.88 -14.32 -1.94
C LEU A 142 3.30 -15.46 -1.08
N TRP A 143 2.34 -15.16 -0.19
CA TRP A 143 1.81 -16.14 0.75
C TRP A 143 0.33 -16.44 0.52
N THR A 144 -0.13 -17.59 1.01
CA THR A 144 -1.56 -17.92 1.05
C THR A 144 -2.32 -17.00 2.02
N PRO A 145 -3.66 -16.89 1.93
CA PRO A 145 -4.42 -16.01 2.83
C PRO A 145 -4.22 -16.30 4.32
N ALA A 146 -4.12 -17.58 4.70
CA ALA A 146 -3.92 -17.98 6.08
C ALA A 146 -2.53 -17.60 6.61
N GLU A 147 -1.48 -17.83 5.81
CA GLU A 147 -0.11 -17.45 6.12
C GLU A 147 0.05 -15.94 6.21
N ALA A 148 -0.46 -15.19 5.22
CA ALA A 148 -0.41 -13.73 5.21
C ALA A 148 -1.12 -13.12 6.42
N THR A 149 -2.26 -13.69 6.82
CA THR A 149 -2.96 -13.26 8.04
C THR A 149 -2.10 -13.50 9.29
N SER A 150 -1.43 -14.65 9.40
CA SER A 150 -0.55 -14.93 10.53
C SER A 150 0.68 -14.02 10.54
N ILE A 151 1.26 -13.72 9.38
CA ILE A 151 2.35 -12.75 9.23
C ILE A 151 1.89 -11.36 9.67
N TRP A 152 0.69 -10.92 9.27
CA TRP A 152 0.13 -9.64 9.73
C TRP A 152 -0.02 -9.58 11.25
N VAL A 153 -0.50 -10.65 11.88
CA VAL A 153 -0.62 -10.74 13.34
C VAL A 153 0.75 -10.58 13.97
N GLU A 154 1.76 -11.31 13.49
CA GLU A 154 3.14 -11.18 13.98
C GLU A 154 3.67 -9.75 13.81
N ILE A 155 3.46 -9.12 12.65
CA ILE A 155 3.91 -7.75 12.40
C ILE A 155 3.32 -6.74 13.38
N VAL A 156 2.01 -6.84 13.63
CA VAL A 156 1.33 -5.95 14.57
C VAL A 156 1.85 -6.17 15.98
N GLU A 157 1.93 -7.41 16.45
CA GLU A 157 2.33 -7.71 17.83
C GLU A 157 3.81 -7.39 18.08
N GLU A 158 4.72 -7.73 17.17
CA GLU A 158 6.14 -7.37 17.26
C GLU A 158 6.33 -5.85 17.25
N ARG A 159 5.59 -5.12 16.39
CA ARG A 159 5.71 -3.67 16.35
C ARG A 159 5.17 -3.01 17.63
N LYS A 160 4.09 -3.52 18.20
CA LYS A 160 3.57 -3.08 19.51
C LYS A 160 4.58 -3.32 20.63
N ALA A 161 5.22 -4.49 20.64
CA ALA A 161 6.27 -4.82 21.59
C ALA A 161 7.48 -3.89 21.47
N GLN A 162 7.92 -3.58 20.24
CA GLN A 162 8.98 -2.60 19.99
C GLN A 162 8.62 -1.21 20.52
N ILE A 163 7.41 -0.72 20.22
CA ILE A 163 6.95 0.58 20.74
C ILE A 163 7.01 0.58 22.28
N SER A 164 6.55 -0.49 22.92
CA SER A 164 6.56 -0.61 24.39
C SER A 164 7.98 -0.62 24.98
N ALA A 165 8.96 -1.14 24.24
CA ALA A 165 10.36 -1.21 24.65
C ALA A 165 11.14 0.08 24.38
N GLU A 166 10.81 0.80 23.30
CA GLU A 166 11.58 1.94 22.79
C GLU A 166 11.01 3.30 23.22
N CYS A 167 9.71 3.40 23.50
CA CYS A 167 9.04 4.66 23.79
C CYS A 167 9.00 4.98 25.29
N ASP A 168 9.50 6.15 25.67
CA ASP A 168 9.35 6.73 27.02
C ASP A 168 7.97 7.40 27.20
N PRO A 169 7.15 7.00 28.19
CA PRO A 169 5.88 7.66 28.53
C PRO A 169 5.99 9.11 29.02
N ASN A 170 7.19 9.60 29.34
CA ASN A 170 7.42 11.00 29.73
C ASN A 170 7.83 11.88 28.55
N GLU A 171 8.15 11.28 27.40
CA GLU A 171 8.56 11.98 26.19
C GLU A 171 7.31 12.27 25.33
N PRO A 172 6.86 13.54 25.20
CA PRO A 172 5.63 13.86 24.50
C PRO A 172 5.62 13.37 23.06
N SER A 173 6.78 13.37 22.38
CA SER A 173 6.89 12.89 20.99
C SER A 173 6.55 11.42 20.80
N HIS A 174 6.50 10.62 21.88
CA HIS A 174 6.14 9.19 21.85
C HIS A 174 4.66 8.90 22.12
N TYR A 175 3.87 9.88 22.57
CA TYR A 175 2.49 9.64 23.03
C TYR A 175 1.59 9.01 21.97
N ALA A 176 1.76 9.42 20.71
CA ALA A 176 0.99 8.87 19.60
C ALA A 176 1.29 7.39 19.36
N LEU A 177 2.57 7.00 19.38
CA LEU A 177 2.99 5.61 19.20
C LEU A 177 2.55 4.74 20.38
N ILE A 178 2.74 5.23 21.61
CA ILE A 178 2.31 4.52 22.82
C ILE A 178 0.80 4.25 22.74
N ARG A 179 -0.02 5.27 22.44
CA ARG A 179 -1.46 5.06 22.26
C ARG A 179 -1.77 4.08 21.13
N ALA A 180 -1.08 4.18 19.99
CA ALA A 180 -1.27 3.27 18.87
C ALA A 180 -1.00 1.81 19.26
N SER A 181 -0.02 1.55 20.13
CA SER A 181 0.31 0.20 20.57
C SER A 181 -0.83 -0.49 21.34
N HIS A 182 -1.69 0.29 22.01
CA HIS A 182 -2.86 -0.20 22.73
C HIS A 182 -4.08 -0.41 21.84
N LEU A 183 -4.03 -0.06 20.54
CA LEU A 183 -5.15 -0.30 19.64
C LEU A 183 -5.37 -1.80 19.41
N GLU A 184 -6.62 -2.24 19.59
CA GLU A 184 -7.01 -3.61 19.23
C GLU A 184 -7.14 -3.73 17.71
N VAL A 185 -6.40 -4.67 17.14
CA VAL A 185 -6.49 -5.06 15.73
C VAL A 185 -6.77 -6.55 15.69
N THR A 186 -8.00 -6.90 15.32
CA THR A 186 -8.45 -8.28 15.31
C THR A 186 -7.86 -9.03 14.13
N ARG A 187 -7.70 -10.35 14.28
CA ARG A 187 -7.29 -11.23 13.16
C ARG A 187 -8.24 -11.15 11.96
N ALA A 188 -9.53 -10.88 12.20
CA ALA A 188 -10.53 -10.70 11.15
C ALA A 188 -10.33 -9.40 10.36
N GLU A 189 -9.98 -8.29 11.03
CA GLU A 189 -9.63 -7.03 10.37
C GLU A 189 -8.39 -7.23 9.46
N LEU A 190 -7.36 -7.94 9.95
CA LEU A 190 -6.16 -8.25 9.18
C LEU A 190 -6.45 -9.14 7.96
N ALA A 191 -7.29 -10.17 8.14
CA ALA A 191 -7.70 -11.04 7.05
C ALA A 191 -8.50 -10.26 5.98
N ASN A 192 -9.38 -9.35 6.39
CA ASN A 192 -10.12 -8.49 5.46
C ASN A 192 -9.22 -7.51 4.72
N TRP A 193 -8.20 -6.96 5.39
CA TRP A 193 -7.19 -6.10 4.78
C TRP A 193 -6.40 -6.84 3.68
N ASP A 194 -5.92 -8.05 3.98
CA ASP A 194 -5.24 -8.92 3.01
C ASP A 194 -6.16 -9.37 1.87
N ALA A 195 -7.42 -9.71 2.18
CA ALA A 195 -8.42 -10.07 1.17
C ALA A 195 -8.66 -8.92 0.18
N GLY A 196 -8.74 -7.68 0.65
CA GLY A 196 -8.83 -6.50 -0.21
C GLY A 196 -7.60 -6.31 -1.09
N ALA A 197 -6.40 -6.63 -0.59
CA ALA A 197 -5.19 -6.65 -1.41
C ALA A 197 -5.26 -7.71 -2.52
N ARG A 198 -5.67 -8.94 -2.20
CA ARG A 198 -5.83 -10.03 -3.18
C ARG A 198 -6.88 -9.73 -4.23
N ALA A 199 -8.03 -9.19 -3.82
CA ALA A 199 -9.10 -8.81 -4.73
C ALA A 199 -8.62 -7.77 -5.74
N TRP A 200 -7.80 -6.81 -5.31
CA TRP A 200 -7.13 -5.86 -6.19
C TRP A 200 -6.13 -6.54 -7.15
N LEU A 201 -5.21 -7.35 -6.62
CA LEU A 201 -4.18 -8.03 -7.44
C LEU A 201 -4.81 -8.85 -8.56
N ALA A 202 -5.89 -9.58 -8.28
CA ALA A 202 -6.58 -10.41 -9.29
C ALA A 202 -7.12 -9.60 -10.49
N ILE A 203 -7.40 -8.31 -10.28
CA ILE A 203 -7.97 -7.43 -11.30
C ILE A 203 -6.85 -6.70 -12.03
N ALA A 204 -5.86 -6.21 -11.28
CA ALA A 204 -4.69 -5.57 -11.85
C ALA A 204 -3.85 -6.55 -12.70
N ASP A 205 -3.77 -7.83 -12.31
CA ASP A 205 -3.10 -8.88 -13.09
C ASP A 205 -3.77 -9.06 -14.46
N LYS A 206 -5.10 -8.97 -14.52
CA LYS A 206 -5.86 -9.04 -15.78
C LYS A 206 -5.69 -7.77 -16.60
N ALA A 207 -5.74 -6.60 -15.95
CA ALA A 207 -5.62 -5.31 -16.62
C ALA A 207 -4.24 -5.13 -17.29
N ASN A 208 -3.18 -5.61 -16.66
CA ASN A 208 -1.80 -5.52 -17.15
C ASN A 208 -1.23 -6.90 -17.52
N GLN A 209 -2.07 -7.82 -18.02
CA GLN A 209 -1.70 -9.24 -18.22
C GLN A 209 -0.42 -9.43 -19.02
N ARG A 210 -0.21 -8.62 -20.06
CA ARG A 210 0.98 -8.71 -20.92
C ARG A 210 2.25 -8.41 -20.14
N GLN A 211 2.33 -7.22 -19.52
CA GLN A 211 3.49 -6.79 -18.74
C GLN A 211 3.70 -7.70 -17.52
N HIS A 212 2.60 -8.07 -16.86
CA HIS A 212 2.64 -9.01 -15.74
C HIS A 212 3.25 -10.36 -16.13
N SER A 213 2.82 -10.92 -17.26
CA SER A 213 3.37 -12.19 -17.78
C SER A 213 4.85 -12.08 -18.12
N GLN A 214 5.27 -10.97 -18.74
CA GLN A 214 6.68 -10.72 -19.04
C GLN A 214 7.53 -10.62 -17.78
N LEU A 215 7.11 -9.83 -16.79
CA LEU A 215 7.82 -9.71 -15.52
C LEU A 215 7.90 -11.05 -14.78
N ARG A 216 6.81 -11.82 -14.77
CA ARG A 216 6.80 -13.15 -14.14
C ARG A 216 7.82 -14.10 -14.77
N LEU A 217 7.93 -14.10 -16.11
CA LEU A 217 8.95 -14.89 -16.81
C LEU A 217 10.36 -14.47 -16.41
N ILE A 218 10.61 -13.18 -16.19
CA ILE A 218 11.92 -12.71 -15.70
C ILE A 218 12.17 -13.25 -14.30
N ILE A 219 11.20 -13.11 -13.40
CA ILE A 219 11.31 -13.60 -12.00
C ILE A 219 11.57 -15.11 -11.97
N GLU A 220 10.85 -15.91 -12.75
CA GLU A 220 11.03 -17.37 -12.80
C GLU A 220 12.41 -17.77 -13.32
N ASN A 221 13.02 -16.96 -14.20
CA ASN A 221 14.37 -17.20 -14.72
C ASN A 221 15.48 -16.69 -13.79
N LEU A 222 15.15 -15.80 -12.84
CA LEU A 222 16.08 -15.25 -11.86
C LEU A 222 15.96 -16.02 -10.55
N SER A 223 16.87 -16.95 -10.28
CA SER A 223 16.92 -17.68 -9.00
C SER A 223 17.42 -16.80 -7.84
N ILE A 224 16.72 -15.70 -7.55
CA ILE A 224 17.08 -14.69 -6.54
C ILE A 224 16.09 -14.78 -5.37
N SER A 225 16.60 -14.94 -4.15
CA SER A 225 15.79 -14.89 -2.93
C SER A 225 15.31 -13.46 -2.65
N VAL A 226 14.11 -13.30 -2.05
CA VAL A 226 13.61 -11.98 -1.63
C VAL A 226 14.56 -11.37 -0.58
N ASN A 227 14.97 -12.16 0.41
CA ASN A 227 16.06 -11.86 1.32
C ASN A 227 16.57 -13.18 1.95
N ASN A 228 17.57 -13.09 2.83
CA ASN A 228 18.15 -14.23 3.54
C ASN A 228 17.88 -14.18 5.07
N ASN A 229 16.83 -13.47 5.50
CA ASN A 229 16.52 -13.29 6.91
C ASN A 229 15.51 -14.34 7.39
N SER A 230 15.85 -15.07 8.45
CA SER A 230 15.04 -16.16 8.99
C SER A 230 13.93 -15.70 9.95
N VAL A 231 14.01 -14.47 10.49
CA VAL A 231 13.00 -13.94 11.41
C VAL A 231 11.94 -13.21 10.60
N VAL A 232 10.70 -13.69 10.64
CA VAL A 232 9.58 -13.25 9.77
C VAL A 232 9.37 -11.74 9.83
N PHE A 233 9.16 -11.16 11.02
CA PHE A 233 9.03 -9.71 11.18
C PHE A 233 10.14 -8.92 10.46
N SER A 234 11.39 -9.15 10.87
CA SER A 234 12.53 -8.39 10.34
C SER A 234 12.83 -8.70 8.87
N SER A 235 12.43 -9.87 8.39
CA SER A 235 12.52 -10.27 6.98
C SER A 235 11.54 -9.46 6.14
N VAL A 236 10.27 -9.42 6.53
CA VAL A 236 9.21 -8.70 5.82
C VAL A 236 9.47 -7.20 5.82
N ILE A 237 9.79 -6.62 6.98
CA ILE A 237 10.01 -5.17 7.11
C ILE A 237 11.21 -4.72 6.26
N LYS A 238 12.33 -5.46 6.29
CA LYS A 238 13.49 -5.15 5.44
C LYS A 238 13.16 -5.27 3.95
N ALA A 239 12.46 -6.32 3.54
CA ALA A 239 12.07 -6.49 2.13
C ALA A 239 11.16 -5.34 1.66
N TRP A 240 10.22 -4.91 2.51
CA TRP A 240 9.31 -3.80 2.21
C TRP A 240 10.04 -2.45 2.11
N GLN A 241 10.96 -2.16 3.05
CA GLN A 241 11.82 -0.98 3.01
C GLN A 241 12.68 -0.94 1.74
N SER A 242 13.42 -2.02 1.47
CA SER A 242 14.28 -2.11 0.28
C SER A 242 13.47 -2.01 -1.01
N ALA A 243 12.28 -2.64 -1.07
CA ALA A 243 11.39 -2.52 -2.21
C ALA A 243 10.98 -1.07 -2.50
N MET A 244 10.56 -0.31 -1.48
CA MET A 244 10.13 1.09 -1.67
C MET A 244 11.27 1.97 -2.17
N GLU A 245 12.46 1.82 -1.60
CA GLU A 245 13.65 2.57 -2.02
C GLU A 245 14.06 2.22 -3.46
N MET A 246 14.17 0.93 -3.77
CA MET A 246 14.62 0.49 -5.10
C MET A 246 13.62 0.86 -6.20
N VAL A 247 12.32 0.70 -5.97
CA VAL A 247 11.31 1.10 -6.96
C VAL A 247 11.29 2.62 -7.13
N GLN A 248 11.42 3.39 -6.06
CA GLN A 248 11.54 4.85 -6.16
C GLN A 248 12.72 5.25 -7.06
N ASN A 249 13.89 4.66 -6.81
CA ASN A 249 15.08 4.93 -7.62
C ASN A 249 14.87 4.57 -9.09
N LEU A 250 14.22 3.43 -9.38
CA LEU A 250 13.85 3.04 -10.75
C LEU A 250 12.93 4.07 -11.41
N LEU A 251 11.90 4.55 -10.70
CA LEU A 251 10.98 5.57 -11.21
C LEU A 251 11.67 6.92 -11.48
N MET A 252 12.76 7.21 -10.76
CA MET A 252 13.63 8.38 -10.98
C MET A 252 14.68 8.16 -12.08
N GLY A 253 14.67 7.01 -12.77
CA GLY A 253 15.64 6.69 -13.82
C GLY A 253 17.02 6.27 -13.30
N ILE A 254 17.15 5.98 -12.00
CA ILE A 254 18.41 5.52 -11.40
C ILE A 254 18.51 4.00 -11.57
N SER A 255 19.48 3.55 -12.36
CA SER A 255 19.74 2.13 -12.58
C SER A 255 19.97 1.41 -11.25
N GLN A 256 19.23 0.33 -11.01
CA GLN A 256 19.35 -0.49 -9.80
C GLN A 256 20.07 -1.79 -10.10
N ARG A 257 20.98 -2.19 -9.20
CA ARG A 257 21.53 -3.54 -9.20
C ARG A 257 20.60 -4.44 -8.37
N VAL A 258 19.93 -5.38 -9.03
CA VAL A 258 19.00 -6.30 -8.36
C VAL A 258 19.78 -7.42 -7.68
N ASN A 259 20.18 -7.19 -6.43
CA ASN A 259 20.83 -8.22 -5.58
C ASN A 259 19.82 -8.96 -4.69
N SER A 260 18.58 -8.46 -4.60
CA SER A 260 17.49 -9.00 -3.78
C SER A 260 16.21 -9.03 -4.61
N GLY A 261 15.43 -10.09 -4.45
CA GLY A 261 14.14 -10.26 -5.13
C GLY A 261 13.04 -9.31 -4.63
N ALA A 262 13.30 -8.49 -3.60
CA ALA A 262 12.31 -7.58 -3.02
C ALA A 262 11.78 -6.57 -4.05
N VAL A 263 12.65 -5.99 -4.88
CA VAL A 263 12.22 -5.06 -5.94
C VAL A 263 11.35 -5.77 -6.98
N LEU A 264 11.69 -7.00 -7.37
CA LEU A 264 10.92 -7.75 -8.36
C LEU A 264 9.54 -8.15 -7.82
N LEU A 265 9.49 -8.58 -6.56
CA LEU A 265 8.25 -8.82 -5.84
C LEU A 265 7.38 -7.56 -5.79
N ALA A 266 7.99 -6.41 -5.50
CA ALA A 266 7.29 -5.13 -5.43
C ALA A 266 6.76 -4.66 -6.78
N LEU A 267 7.57 -4.71 -7.85
CA LEU A 267 7.11 -4.40 -9.22
C LEU A 267 5.90 -5.27 -9.61
N SER A 268 5.98 -6.57 -9.31
CA SER A 268 4.88 -7.51 -9.54
C SER A 268 3.65 -7.21 -8.69
N ALA A 269 3.82 -6.94 -7.40
CA ALA A 269 2.73 -6.68 -6.47
C ALA A 269 2.05 -5.31 -6.70
N TRP A 270 2.81 -4.30 -7.11
CA TRP A 270 2.34 -2.92 -7.26
C TRP A 270 1.93 -2.59 -8.70
N HIS A 271 2.10 -3.54 -9.63
CA HIS A 271 1.76 -3.40 -11.05
C HIS A 271 2.47 -2.24 -11.72
N LEU A 272 3.76 -2.12 -11.40
CA LEU A 272 4.67 -1.14 -11.98
C LEU A 272 5.66 -1.92 -12.84
N TYR A 273 5.74 -1.59 -14.13
CA TYR A 273 6.52 -2.35 -15.11
C TYR A 273 7.52 -1.44 -15.83
N PRO A 274 8.54 -0.90 -15.14
CA PRO A 274 9.58 -0.11 -15.80
C PRO A 274 10.31 -0.96 -16.84
N ASP A 275 10.83 -0.31 -17.88
CA ASP A 275 11.78 -0.96 -18.79
C ASP A 275 13.05 -1.34 -18.02
N MET A 276 13.61 -2.51 -18.31
CA MET A 276 14.72 -3.07 -17.53
C MET A 276 15.80 -3.67 -18.42
N ASP A 277 17.05 -3.42 -18.09
CA ASP A 277 18.18 -4.18 -18.59
C ASP A 277 18.51 -5.32 -17.62
N VAL A 278 18.32 -6.56 -18.06
CA VAL A 278 18.58 -7.75 -17.25
C VAL A 278 19.97 -8.28 -17.62
N PHE A 279 20.92 -8.04 -16.73
CA PHE A 279 22.30 -8.51 -16.85
C PHE A 279 22.43 -9.88 -16.15
N CYS A 280 22.18 -10.96 -16.90
CA CYS A 280 22.42 -12.35 -16.48
C CYS A 280 23.58 -12.96 -17.30
N VAL A 281 23.68 -14.30 -17.33
CA VAL A 281 24.61 -15.05 -18.22
C VAL A 281 24.49 -14.61 -19.70
N SER A 282 23.34 -14.02 -20.09
CA SER A 282 23.20 -13.24 -21.33
C SER A 282 22.57 -11.89 -21.01
N ASN A 283 23.11 -10.81 -21.59
CA ASN A 283 22.56 -9.46 -21.48
C ASN A 283 21.28 -9.39 -22.32
N LYS A 284 20.16 -9.02 -21.70
CA LYS A 284 18.89 -8.82 -22.40
C LYS A 284 18.21 -7.54 -21.94
N THR A 285 17.92 -6.66 -22.88
CA THR A 285 17.03 -5.52 -22.67
C THR A 285 15.58 -5.99 -22.77
N VAL A 286 14.77 -5.67 -21.77
CA VAL A 286 13.35 -6.00 -21.71
C VAL A 286 12.53 -4.72 -21.76
N GLU A 287 11.90 -4.49 -22.91
CA GLU A 287 10.95 -3.40 -23.11
C GLU A 287 9.56 -3.81 -22.60
N GLN A 288 9.17 -3.29 -21.44
CA GLN A 288 7.82 -3.42 -20.86
C GLN A 288 6.85 -2.40 -21.49
N LYS A 289 7.38 -1.26 -21.98
CA LYS A 289 6.64 -0.16 -22.63
C LYS A 289 5.48 0.36 -21.77
N ASP A 290 5.64 0.31 -20.46
CA ASP A 290 4.65 0.78 -19.51
C ASP A 290 4.59 2.33 -19.50
N PRO A 291 3.48 2.95 -19.92
CA PRO A 291 3.34 4.40 -19.92
C PRO A 291 3.49 5.02 -18.53
N SER A 292 3.07 4.31 -17.47
CA SER A 292 3.07 4.83 -16.09
C SER A 292 4.48 4.89 -15.49
N CYS A 293 5.43 4.11 -16.03
CA CYS A 293 6.78 3.98 -15.50
C CYS A 293 7.85 4.65 -16.36
N ARG A 294 7.48 5.36 -17.44
CA ARG A 294 8.45 6.15 -18.20
C ARG A 294 9.06 7.20 -17.28
N ALA A 295 10.39 7.25 -17.20
CA ALA A 295 11.09 8.27 -16.44
C ALA A 295 10.48 9.63 -16.77
N GLN A 296 10.04 10.36 -15.75
CA GLN A 296 9.60 11.75 -15.90
C GLN A 296 10.85 12.58 -16.24
N VAL A 297 11.32 12.47 -17.48
CA VAL A 297 12.31 13.38 -18.04
C VAL A 297 11.54 14.64 -18.38
N ALA A 298 11.52 15.56 -17.42
CA ALA A 298 11.26 16.98 -17.61
C ALA A 298 12.39 17.74 -16.91
#